data_AF-T1C4T9-F1
#
_entry.id   AF-T1C4T9-F1
#
_cell.length_a   1.000
_cell.length_b   1.000
_cell.length_c   1.000
_cell.angle_alpha   90.00
_cell.angle_beta   90.00
_cell.angle_gamma   90.00
#
_symmetry.space_group_name_H-M   'P 1'
#
loop_
_entity.id
_entity.type
_entity.pdbx_description
1 polymer ?
#
loop_
_entity_poly.entity_id
_entity_poly.type
_entity_poly.pdbx_seq_one_letter_code
_entity_poly.pdbx_strand_id
1 'polypeptide(L)'
;MNDEETVALIAGGHTFGKTHGAGDPNLVGPEPEAAPIEQMGLGWKSGHGTGKGKDAITGGPEVTWTQTPTKWSSYFFANLFGYEWELTKSPAGAYQYRAKGGATPIPDAFDSSKHHAPTMLVTDVALRVDPVYEKIARRFHEHPDQFAEAFARAWFKLTHRDMGPRSRY
;
A
#
# COMPACT_ATOMS: atom_id res chain seq x y z
N MET A 1 -4.30 -15.23 -10.87
CA MET A 1 -2.91 -14.73 -10.88
C MET A 1 -2.04 -15.85 -10.33
N ASN A 2 -0.86 -16.09 -10.89
CA ASN A 2 0.14 -17.01 -10.31
C ASN A 2 1.05 -16.28 -9.29
N ASP A 3 2.05 -16.97 -8.75
CA ASP A 3 2.93 -16.42 -7.71
C ASP A 3 3.72 -15.19 -8.19
N GLU A 4 4.27 -15.25 -9.41
CA GLU A 4 5.01 -14.13 -10.00
C GLU A 4 4.12 -12.90 -10.21
N GLU A 5 2.94 -13.11 -10.79
CA GLU A 5 1.94 -12.05 -10.99
C GLU A 5 1.48 -11.45 -9.66
N THR A 6 1.37 -12.28 -8.61
CA THR A 6 0.95 -11.84 -7.28
C THR A 6 1.99 -10.94 -6.63
N VAL A 7 3.27 -11.36 -6.61
CA VAL A 7 4.38 -10.55 -6.09
C VAL A 7 4.51 -9.25 -6.88
N ALA A 8 4.42 -9.32 -8.22
CA ALA A 8 4.52 -8.15 -9.08
C ALA A 8 3.38 -7.14 -8.83
N LEU A 9 2.14 -7.61 -8.70
CA LEU A 9 0.97 -6.74 -8.46
C LEU A 9 1.03 -6.05 -7.10
N ILE A 10 1.37 -6.78 -6.03
CA ILE A 10 1.43 -6.20 -4.68
C ILE A 10 2.57 -5.18 -4.59
N ALA A 11 3.80 -5.58 -4.95
CA ALA A 11 4.95 -4.68 -4.88
C ALA A 11 4.82 -3.49 -5.83
N GLY A 12 4.27 -3.70 -7.02
CA GLY A 12 4.02 -2.63 -8.00
C GLY A 12 2.95 -1.65 -7.53
N GLY A 13 1.84 -2.14 -6.97
CA GLY A 13 0.81 -1.31 -6.37
C GLY A 13 1.33 -0.50 -5.17
N HIS A 14 1.97 -1.18 -4.22
CA HIS A 14 2.52 -0.57 -2.99
C HIS A 14 3.83 0.17 -3.20
N THR A 15 4.31 0.32 -4.44
CA THR A 15 5.35 1.32 -4.77
C THR A 15 4.80 2.75 -4.67
N PHE A 16 3.47 2.91 -4.76
CA PHE A 16 2.79 4.20 -4.81
C PHE A 16 1.90 4.46 -3.60
N GLY A 17 1.70 5.74 -3.30
CA GLY A 17 0.70 6.20 -2.35
C GLY A 17 0.97 5.79 -0.90
N LYS A 18 -0.12 5.63 -0.15
CA LYS A 18 -0.14 5.28 1.28
C LYS A 18 -1.49 4.68 1.67
N THR A 19 -1.56 4.05 2.84
CA THR A 19 -2.83 3.71 3.52
C THR A 19 -3.30 4.86 4.42
N HIS A 20 -4.53 4.77 4.98
CA HIS A 20 -5.12 5.81 5.81
C HIS A 20 -5.79 5.22 7.06
N GLY A 21 -5.32 5.65 8.23
CA GLY A 21 -5.64 5.14 9.57
C GLY A 21 -5.24 6.12 10.66
N ALA A 22 -5.52 7.41 10.47
CA ALA A 22 -5.09 8.51 11.34
C ALA A 22 -5.67 8.48 12.77
N GLY A 23 -6.76 7.74 13.02
CA GLY A 23 -7.43 7.71 14.32
C GLY A 23 -8.44 6.57 14.48
N ASP A 24 -9.32 6.70 15.48
CA ASP A 24 -10.30 5.68 15.85
C ASP A 24 -11.26 5.36 14.68
N PRO A 25 -11.28 4.10 14.19
CA PRO A 25 -12.14 3.70 13.09
C PRO A 25 -13.64 3.76 13.43
N ASN A 26 -14.02 3.78 14.71
CA ASN A 26 -15.42 3.93 15.12
C ASN A 26 -16.01 5.31 14.79
N LEU A 27 -15.16 6.27 14.42
CA LEU A 27 -15.60 7.59 13.97
C LEU A 27 -15.97 7.62 12.48
N VAL A 28 -15.80 6.52 11.75
CA VAL A 28 -16.20 6.39 10.35
C VAL A 28 -17.66 5.97 10.29
N GLY A 29 -18.49 6.79 9.65
CA GLY A 29 -19.92 6.55 9.47
C GLY A 29 -20.23 5.44 8.44
N PRO A 30 -21.53 5.23 8.14
CA PRO A 30 -22.00 4.18 7.24
C PRO A 30 -21.42 4.30 5.82
N GLU A 31 -21.29 3.16 5.16
CA GLU A 31 -20.96 3.03 3.74
C GLU A 31 -22.01 3.68 2.83
N PRO A 32 -21.70 3.93 1.53
CA PRO A 32 -22.56 4.71 0.64
C PRO A 32 -24.03 4.28 0.58
N GLU A 33 -24.31 2.98 0.54
CA GLU A 33 -25.69 2.45 0.42
C GLU A 33 -26.49 2.55 1.72
N ALA A 34 -25.84 2.78 2.86
CA ALA A 34 -26.47 3.01 4.15
C ALA A 34 -26.33 4.47 4.64
N ALA A 35 -25.70 5.32 3.83
CA ALA A 35 -25.48 6.72 4.17
C ALA A 35 -26.77 7.55 4.00
N PRO A 36 -26.95 8.60 4.81
CA PRO A 36 -28.03 9.57 4.62
C PRO A 36 -28.06 10.14 3.21
N ILE A 37 -29.26 10.34 2.65
CA ILE A 37 -29.47 10.78 1.26
C ILE A 37 -28.74 12.10 0.93
N GLU A 38 -28.59 13.00 1.91
CA GLU A 38 -27.88 14.27 1.75
C GLU A 38 -26.37 14.11 1.52
N GLN A 39 -25.80 12.91 1.70
CA GLN A 39 -24.42 12.59 1.33
C GLN A 39 -24.27 12.24 -0.16
N MET A 40 -25.37 12.24 -0.93
CA MET A 40 -25.36 12.21 -2.40
C MET A 40 -24.54 11.07 -3.00
N GLY A 41 -24.72 9.85 -2.48
CA GLY A 41 -24.04 8.64 -2.95
C GLY A 41 -22.60 8.48 -2.44
N LEU A 42 -22.15 9.34 -1.53
CA LEU A 42 -20.93 9.13 -0.76
C LEU A 42 -21.24 8.45 0.58
N GLY A 43 -20.22 7.89 1.22
CA GLY A 43 -20.29 7.26 2.54
C GLY A 43 -18.96 7.38 3.28
N TRP A 44 -18.83 6.64 4.38
CA TRP A 44 -17.66 6.63 5.26
C TRP A 44 -17.27 8.02 5.76
N LYS A 45 -18.26 8.91 5.95
CA LYS A 45 -18.04 10.23 6.52
C LYS A 45 -17.38 10.07 7.90
N SER A 46 -16.17 10.61 8.04
CA SER A 46 -15.40 10.50 9.28
C SER A 46 -15.64 11.71 10.18
N GLY A 47 -15.88 11.44 11.47
CA GLY A 47 -15.88 12.43 12.54
C GLY A 47 -14.50 12.73 13.13
N HIS A 48 -13.43 12.12 12.60
CA HIS A 48 -12.07 12.32 13.10
C HIS A 48 -11.42 13.56 12.50
N GLY A 49 -11.09 14.56 13.32
CA GLY A 49 -10.41 15.77 12.86
C GLY A 49 -11.20 16.47 11.75
N THR A 50 -10.54 16.73 10.61
CA THR A 50 -11.20 17.27 9.40
C THR A 50 -11.97 16.22 8.58
N GLY A 51 -11.84 14.94 8.92
CA GLY A 51 -12.47 13.80 8.25
C GLY A 51 -11.86 13.43 6.89
N LYS A 52 -10.76 14.07 6.49
CA LYS A 52 -10.09 13.90 5.20
C LYS A 52 -8.63 14.37 5.25
N GLY A 53 -7.91 14.19 4.14
CA GLY A 53 -6.52 14.64 4.03
C GLY A 53 -5.63 13.97 5.08
N LYS A 54 -4.91 14.76 5.88
CA LYS A 54 -4.04 14.24 6.96
C LYS A 54 -4.79 13.48 8.05
N ASP A 55 -6.10 13.70 8.19
CA ASP A 55 -6.95 13.05 9.20
C ASP A 55 -7.77 11.89 8.59
N ALA A 56 -7.46 11.46 7.37
CA ALA A 56 -8.22 10.43 6.68
C ALA A 56 -8.12 9.06 7.39
N ILE A 57 -9.24 8.35 7.40
CA ILE A 57 -9.36 6.96 7.86
C ILE A 57 -10.07 6.18 6.74
N THR A 58 -9.51 5.06 6.31
CA THR A 58 -10.11 4.23 5.25
C THR A 58 -10.00 2.75 5.57
N GLY A 59 -8.79 2.27 5.88
CA GLY A 59 -8.53 0.83 6.07
C GLY A 59 -7.98 0.46 7.44
N GLY A 60 -7.52 1.44 8.24
CA GLY A 60 -6.95 1.22 9.57
C GLY A 60 -5.42 1.30 9.64
N PRO A 61 -4.63 0.65 8.76
CA PRO A 61 -3.18 0.86 8.73
C PRO A 61 -2.81 2.29 8.35
N GLU A 62 -1.67 2.75 8.85
CA GLU A 62 -1.05 4.04 8.50
C GLU A 62 0.37 3.78 8.02
N VAL A 63 0.48 3.40 6.75
CA VAL A 63 1.69 2.91 6.09
C VAL A 63 1.96 3.72 4.83
N THR A 64 3.22 4.13 4.67
CA THR A 64 3.77 4.67 3.43
C THR A 64 5.04 3.87 3.12
N TRP A 65 5.12 3.33 1.91
CA TRP A 65 6.12 2.29 1.58
C TRP A 65 7.44 2.83 1.02
N THR A 66 7.40 3.93 0.27
CA THR A 66 8.56 4.42 -0.51
C THR A 66 8.87 5.88 -0.21
N GLN A 67 10.13 6.27 -0.42
CA GLN A 67 10.60 7.65 -0.26
C GLN A 67 10.06 8.58 -1.35
N THR A 68 9.52 8.01 -2.44
CA THR A 68 8.90 8.75 -3.54
C THR A 68 7.50 8.21 -3.86
N PRO A 69 6.50 8.40 -2.98
CA PRO A 69 5.18 7.76 -3.12
C PRO A 69 4.41 8.11 -4.41
N THR A 70 4.85 9.15 -5.12
CA THR A 70 4.24 9.66 -6.35
C THR A 70 5.08 9.39 -7.60
N LYS A 71 6.18 8.61 -7.48
CA LYS A 71 7.07 8.27 -8.58
C LYS A 71 7.39 6.78 -8.57
N TRP A 72 7.35 6.16 -9.76
CA TRP A 72 7.78 4.78 -9.92
C TRP A 72 9.23 4.61 -9.46
N SER A 73 9.49 3.55 -8.71
CA SER A 73 10.82 3.20 -8.20
C SER A 73 10.84 1.71 -7.84
N SER A 74 12.03 1.19 -7.50
CA SER A 74 12.17 -0.15 -6.89
C SER A 74 12.34 -0.07 -5.38
N TYR A 75 11.96 1.06 -4.76
CA TYR A 75 12.17 1.28 -3.34
C TYR A 75 11.31 0.39 -2.45
N PHE A 76 10.17 -0.14 -2.94
CA PHE A 76 9.39 -1.13 -2.19
C PHE A 76 10.29 -2.32 -1.79
N PHE A 77 10.95 -2.96 -2.77
CA PHE A 77 11.83 -4.09 -2.49
C PHE A 77 13.12 -3.68 -1.77
N ALA A 78 13.70 -2.53 -2.13
CA ALA A 78 14.89 -2.03 -1.44
C ALA A 78 14.63 -1.81 0.06
N ASN A 79 13.46 -1.27 0.43
CA ASN A 79 13.06 -1.13 1.82
C ASN A 79 12.73 -2.49 2.45
N LEU A 80 11.97 -3.34 1.76
CA LEU A 80 11.54 -4.66 2.25
C LEU A 80 12.72 -5.54 2.69
N PHE A 81 13.78 -5.59 1.87
CA PHE A 81 14.98 -6.38 2.14
C PHE A 81 16.09 -5.60 2.86
N GLY A 82 16.11 -4.27 2.76
CA GLY A 82 17.15 -3.43 3.35
C GLY A 82 17.00 -3.15 4.84
N TYR A 83 15.82 -3.43 5.43
CA TYR A 83 15.56 -3.19 6.86
C TYR A 83 15.04 -4.44 7.57
N GLU A 84 15.24 -4.48 8.87
CA GLU A 84 14.54 -5.40 9.77
C GLU A 84 13.24 -4.77 10.27
N TRP A 85 12.21 -5.59 10.47
CA TRP A 85 10.85 -5.11 10.73
C TRP A 85 10.43 -5.40 12.18
N GLU A 86 9.82 -4.41 12.84
CA GLU A 86 9.20 -4.54 14.16
C GLU A 86 7.68 -4.43 14.06
N LEU A 87 6.96 -5.38 14.66
CA LEU A 87 5.51 -5.34 14.72
C LEU A 87 5.07 -4.20 15.65
N THR A 88 4.17 -3.37 15.17
CA THR A 88 3.59 -2.24 15.90
C THR A 88 2.11 -2.08 15.54
N LYS A 89 1.46 -1.04 16.06
CA LYS A 89 0.08 -0.70 15.73
C LYS A 89 -0.04 0.71 15.16
N SER A 90 -0.95 0.89 14.21
CA SER A 90 -1.37 2.20 13.71
C SER A 90 -2.11 3.01 14.79
N PRO A 91 -2.35 4.32 14.58
CA PRO A 91 -3.26 5.09 15.44
C PRO A 91 -4.67 4.49 15.55
N ALA A 92 -5.13 3.78 14.51
CA ALA A 92 -6.39 3.05 14.50
C ALA A 92 -6.32 1.66 15.19
N GLY A 93 -5.17 1.29 15.75
CA GLY A 93 -4.97 0.00 16.44
C GLY A 93 -4.69 -1.20 15.52
N ALA A 94 -4.54 -0.99 14.21
CA ALA A 94 -4.28 -2.04 13.24
C ALA A 94 -2.81 -2.49 13.29
N TYR A 95 -2.55 -3.80 13.23
CA TYR A 95 -1.18 -4.33 13.18
C TYR A 95 -0.47 -3.96 11.88
N GLN A 96 0.74 -3.44 11.99
CA GLN A 96 1.62 -3.09 10.88
C GLN A 96 3.08 -3.23 11.31
N TYR A 97 4.01 -3.13 10.36
CA TYR A 97 5.43 -3.15 10.62
C TYR A 97 6.06 -1.77 10.44
N ARG A 98 7.09 -1.49 11.27
CA ARG A 98 7.97 -0.33 11.15
C ARG A 98 9.42 -0.79 11.04
N ALA A 99 10.21 -0.14 10.20
CA ALA A 99 11.62 -0.44 10.06
C ALA A 99 12.38 -0.14 11.37
N LYS A 100 13.27 -1.05 11.76
CA LYS A 100 14.19 -0.89 12.89
C LYS A 100 15.42 -0.07 12.49
N GLY A 101 15.89 0.79 13.39
CA GLY A 101 17.12 1.58 13.20
C GLY A 101 16.94 2.81 12.28
N GLY A 102 18.04 3.51 12.00
CA GLY A 102 18.10 4.76 11.24
C GLY A 102 17.82 4.62 9.74
N ALA A 103 16.65 4.10 9.40
CA ALA A 103 16.19 3.91 8.04
C ALA A 103 16.00 5.25 7.30
N THR A 104 16.03 5.20 5.97
CA THR A 104 15.85 6.39 5.13
C THR A 104 14.44 6.95 5.34
N PRO A 105 14.30 8.23 5.75
CA PRO A 105 13.00 8.80 6.05
C PRO A 105 12.09 8.88 4.82
N ILE A 106 10.79 8.67 5.04
CA ILE A 106 9.72 8.80 4.06
C ILE A 106 9.01 10.15 4.27
N PRO A 107 8.68 10.90 3.21
CA PRO A 107 8.02 12.20 3.36
C PRO A 107 6.61 12.07 3.96
N ASP A 108 6.21 13.07 4.76
CA ASP A 108 4.81 13.26 5.13
C ASP A 108 3.97 13.71 3.91
N ALA A 109 2.69 13.33 3.89
CA ALA A 109 1.81 13.60 2.76
C ALA A 109 1.33 15.07 2.67
N PHE A 110 1.36 15.82 3.77
CA PHE A 110 0.80 17.19 3.86
C PHE A 110 1.77 18.22 4.44
N ASP A 111 2.85 17.80 5.09
CA ASP A 111 3.81 18.67 5.77
C ASP A 111 5.25 18.37 5.32
N SER A 112 5.80 19.21 4.43
CA SER A 112 7.15 19.00 3.87
C SER A 112 8.29 19.07 4.89
N SER A 113 8.02 19.58 6.10
CA SER A 113 9.00 19.59 7.18
C SER A 113 9.06 18.25 7.94
N LYS A 114 8.07 17.37 7.76
CA LYS A 114 7.92 16.10 8.48
C LYS A 114 8.31 14.90 7.64
N HIS A 115 8.87 13.92 8.33
CA HIS A 115 9.25 12.64 7.77
C HIS A 115 8.94 11.51 8.74
N HIS A 116 8.75 10.32 8.20
CA HIS A 116 8.36 9.10 8.91
C HIS A 116 9.39 8.00 8.68
N ALA A 117 9.43 7.02 9.57
CA ALA A 117 10.18 5.80 9.29
C ALA A 117 9.46 4.96 8.22
N PRO A 118 10.17 4.17 7.41
CA PRO A 118 9.55 3.18 6.54
C PRO A 118 8.65 2.22 7.30
N THR A 119 7.54 1.86 6.67
CA THR A 119 6.52 0.97 7.22
C THR A 119 6.07 -0.02 6.17
N MET A 120 5.53 -1.15 6.61
CA MET A 120 5.03 -2.24 5.76
C MET A 120 3.78 -2.84 6.38
N LEU A 121 2.89 -3.38 5.54
CA LEU A 121 1.79 -4.22 6.00
C LEU A 121 2.31 -5.63 6.34
N VAL A 122 1.51 -6.38 7.10
CA VAL A 122 1.79 -7.81 7.35
C VAL A 122 1.88 -8.59 6.03
N THR A 123 1.01 -8.25 5.07
CA THR A 123 0.99 -8.84 3.73
C THR A 123 2.22 -8.50 2.89
N ASP A 124 2.85 -7.35 3.14
CA ASP A 124 4.07 -6.96 2.42
C ASP A 124 5.28 -7.76 2.92
N VAL A 125 5.40 -7.89 4.25
CA VAL A 125 6.44 -8.72 4.88
C VAL A 125 6.27 -10.19 4.49
N ALA A 126 5.04 -10.65 4.23
CA ALA A 126 4.78 -12.00 3.74
C ALA A 126 5.53 -12.31 2.43
N LEU A 127 5.72 -11.32 1.54
CA LEU A 127 6.48 -11.49 0.29
C LEU A 127 7.97 -11.77 0.51
N ARG A 128 8.51 -11.41 1.68
CA ARG A 128 9.90 -11.66 2.07
C ARG A 128 10.06 -12.94 2.88
N VAL A 129 9.06 -13.35 3.65
CA VAL A 129 9.19 -14.49 4.58
C VAL A 129 8.67 -15.80 4.02
N ASP A 130 7.73 -15.77 3.07
CA ASP A 130 7.30 -16.98 2.36
C ASP A 130 8.40 -17.45 1.41
N PRO A 131 8.82 -18.74 1.45
CA PRO A 131 9.97 -19.22 0.69
C PRO A 131 9.76 -19.26 -0.84
N VAL A 132 8.52 -19.21 -1.31
CA VAL A 132 8.22 -19.15 -2.76
C VAL A 132 8.23 -17.68 -3.20
N TYR A 133 7.52 -16.80 -2.49
CA TYR A 133 7.50 -15.38 -2.82
C TYR A 133 8.85 -14.71 -2.63
N GLU A 134 9.63 -15.11 -1.61
CA GLU A 134 10.94 -14.52 -1.33
C GLU A 134 11.89 -14.63 -2.52
N LYS A 135 11.91 -15.78 -3.20
CA LYS A 135 12.74 -16.01 -4.39
C LYS A 135 12.35 -15.09 -5.54
N ILE A 136 11.04 -14.89 -5.73
CA ILE A 136 10.50 -14.01 -6.77
C ILE A 136 10.79 -12.55 -6.42
N ALA A 137 10.50 -12.15 -5.18
CA ALA A 137 10.73 -10.81 -4.65
C ALA A 137 12.21 -10.43 -4.70
N ARG A 138 13.12 -11.35 -4.34
CA ARG A 138 14.57 -11.15 -4.42
C ARG A 138 15.03 -10.97 -5.86
N ARG A 139 14.54 -11.80 -6.79
CA ARG A 139 14.84 -11.61 -8.23
C ARG A 139 14.36 -10.25 -8.73
N PHE A 140 13.16 -9.82 -8.38
CA PHE A 140 12.65 -8.49 -8.73
C PHE A 140 13.39 -7.34 -8.06
N HIS A 141 13.92 -7.57 -6.86
CA HIS A 141 14.81 -6.61 -6.20
C HIS A 141 16.14 -6.44 -6.96
N GLU A 142 16.74 -7.55 -7.38
CA GLU A 142 18.01 -7.60 -8.10
C GLU A 142 17.88 -7.21 -9.59
N HIS A 143 16.69 -7.37 -10.17
CA HIS A 143 16.36 -7.07 -11.56
C HIS A 143 15.09 -6.21 -11.69
N PRO A 144 15.19 -4.89 -11.43
CA PRO A 144 14.08 -3.94 -11.54
C PRO A 144 13.36 -3.89 -12.88
N ASP A 145 14.06 -4.19 -13.97
CA ASP A 145 13.54 -4.26 -15.33
C ASP A 145 12.56 -5.43 -15.49
N GLN A 146 12.90 -6.60 -14.98
CA GLN A 146 12.00 -7.76 -14.95
C GLN A 146 10.76 -7.49 -14.10
N PHE A 147 10.95 -6.81 -12.96
CA PHE A 147 9.84 -6.39 -12.11
C PHE A 147 8.87 -5.46 -12.86
N ALA A 148 9.40 -4.42 -13.52
CA ALA A 148 8.59 -3.48 -14.28
C ALA A 148 7.80 -4.17 -15.41
N GLU A 149 8.44 -5.07 -16.15
CA GLU A 149 7.77 -5.85 -17.20
C GLU A 149 6.68 -6.76 -16.64
N ALA A 150 6.98 -7.53 -15.59
CA ALA A 150 6.04 -8.46 -14.96
C ALA A 150 4.83 -7.70 -14.38
N PHE A 151 5.06 -6.57 -13.70
CA PHE A 151 4.00 -5.73 -13.18
C PHE A 151 3.10 -5.18 -14.29
N ALA A 152 3.68 -4.64 -15.37
CA ALA A 152 2.91 -4.11 -16.49
C ALA A 152 2.01 -5.18 -17.13
N ARG A 153 2.55 -6.39 -17.36
CA ARG A 153 1.79 -7.52 -17.91
C ARG A 153 0.68 -7.99 -16.96
N ALA A 154 1.00 -8.14 -15.67
CA ALA A 154 0.05 -8.56 -14.66
C ALA A 154 -1.07 -7.53 -14.44
N TRP A 155 -0.75 -6.22 -14.49
CA TRP A 155 -1.72 -5.14 -14.40
C TRP A 155 -2.67 -5.11 -15.60
N PHE A 156 -2.14 -5.28 -16.82
CA PHE A 156 -2.96 -5.42 -18.01
C PHE A 156 -3.91 -6.62 -17.89
N LYS A 157 -3.38 -7.79 -17.54
CA LYS A 157 -4.20 -8.98 -17.29
C LYS A 157 -5.27 -8.73 -16.22
N LEU A 158 -4.93 -8.08 -15.10
CA LEU A 158 -5.86 -7.80 -14.00
C LEU A 158 -7.08 -7.02 -14.48
N THR A 159 -6.85 -6.02 -15.32
CA THR A 159 -7.85 -5.05 -15.77
C THR A 159 -8.59 -5.45 -17.05
N HIS A 160 -8.17 -6.55 -17.69
CA HIS A 160 -8.78 -7.02 -18.95
C HIS A 160 -9.25 -8.48 -18.90
N ARG A 161 -9.05 -9.18 -17.78
CA ARG A 161 -9.36 -10.62 -17.63
C ARG A 161 -10.83 -10.98 -17.85
N ASP A 162 -11.74 -10.04 -17.68
CA ASP A 162 -13.19 -10.19 -17.82
C ASP A 162 -13.77 -9.50 -19.07
N MET A 163 -12.92 -8.91 -19.92
CA MET A 163 -13.35 -8.29 -21.18
C MET A 163 -13.78 -9.30 -22.26
N GLY A 164 -13.53 -10.59 -22.06
CA GLY A 164 -13.85 -11.62 -23.05
C GLY A 164 -12.86 -11.63 -24.23
N PRO A 165 -13.29 -11.98 -25.46
CA PRO A 165 -12.39 -12.12 -26.60
C PRO A 165 -11.78 -10.78 -27.02
N ARG A 166 -10.60 -10.82 -27.65
CA ARG A 166 -9.87 -9.63 -28.13
C ARG A 166 -10.65 -8.73 -29.10
N SER A 167 -11.71 -9.25 -29.73
CA SER A 167 -12.60 -8.44 -30.59
C SER A 167 -13.44 -7.42 -29.81
N ARG A 168 -13.45 -7.48 -28.47
CA ARG A 168 -14.12 -6.52 -27.57
C ARG A 168 -13.17 -5.46 -26.99
N TYR A 169 -11.92 -5.40 -27.45
CA TYR A 169 -10.91 -4.44 -26.99
C TYR A 169 -10.97 -3.16 -27.83
#